data_AF-A0A928K5Z0-F1
#
_entry.id   AF-A0A928K5Z0-F1
#
_cell.length_a   1.000
_cell.length_b   1.000
_cell.length_c   1.000
_cell.angle_alpha   90.00
_cell.angle_beta   90.00
_cell.angle_gamma   90.00
#
_symmetry.space_group_name_H-M   'P 1'
#
loop_
_entity.id
_entity.type
_entity.pdbx_description
1 polymer ?
#
loop_
_entity_poly.entity_id
_entity_poly.type
_entity_poly.pdbx_seq_one_letter_code
_entity_poly.pdbx_strand_id
1 'polypeptide(L)' 'MKKTINKKVYNTDTATAVKTNTVSYFGDPAGYEETLYKTKKGDFFVYGVGGAESKYPEETIVAITADEAENF' A
#
# COMPACT_ATOMS: atom_id res chain seq x y z
N MET A 1 -9.20 -4.05 -0.40
CA MET A 1 -9.34 -2.71 -1.01
C MET A 1 -9.22 -2.79 -2.54
N LYS A 2 -10.06 -2.05 -3.29
CA LYS A 2 -9.92 -1.91 -4.76
C LYS A 2 -9.90 -0.43 -5.13
N LYS A 3 -8.94 -0.03 -5.98
CA LYS A 3 -8.83 1.35 -6.45
C LYS A 3 -8.48 1.37 -7.93
N THR A 4 -9.15 2.22 -8.68
CA THR A 4 -8.85 2.41 -10.10
C THR A 4 -8.01 3.67 -10.23
N ILE A 5 -6.75 3.51 -10.65
CA ILE A 5 -5.80 4.61 -10.85
C ILE A 5 -5.40 4.58 -12.32
N ASN A 6 -5.61 5.70 -13.02
CA ASN A 6 -5.17 5.86 -14.42
C ASN A 6 -5.63 4.72 -15.37
N LYS A 7 -6.91 4.33 -15.29
CA LYS A 7 -7.54 3.19 -16.00
C LYS A 7 -6.98 1.80 -15.66
N LYS A 8 -6.09 1.67 -14.68
CA LYS A 8 -5.65 0.39 -14.11
C LYS A 8 -6.38 0.12 -12.81
N VAL A 9 -6.86 -1.12 -12.65
CA VAL A 9 -7.52 -1.57 -11.43
C VAL A 9 -6.48 -2.24 -10.55
N TYR A 10 -6.24 -1.64 -9.38
CA TYR A 10 -5.40 -2.18 -8.33
C TYR A 10 -6.32 -2.80 -7.28
N ASN A 11 -6.14 -4.09 -7.05
CA ASN A 11 -6.97 -4.85 -6.12
C ASN A 11 -6.06 -5.70 -5.23
N THR A 12 -6.07 -5.41 -3.93
CA THR A 12 -5.27 -6.11 -2.91
C THR A 12 -5.64 -7.58 -2.80
N ASP A 13 -6.86 -7.97 -3.21
CA ASP A 13 -7.37 -9.34 -3.15
C ASP A 13 -6.76 -10.24 -4.24
N THR A 14 -6.59 -9.67 -5.44
CA THR A 14 -6.01 -10.40 -6.59
C THR A 14 -4.51 -10.24 -6.75
N ALA A 15 -3.93 -9.30 -6.00
CA ALA A 15 -2.52 -8.98 -6.04
C ALA A 15 -1.75 -9.77 -4.99
N THR A 16 -0.47 -9.99 -5.25
CA THR A 16 0.42 -10.69 -4.33
C THR A 16 1.14 -9.68 -3.46
N ALA A 17 1.03 -9.80 -2.14
CA ALA A 17 1.85 -9.02 -1.21
C ALA A 17 3.32 -9.44 -1.36
N VAL A 18 4.17 -8.48 -1.68
CA VAL A 18 5.62 -8.67 -1.87
C VAL A 18 6.35 -8.33 -0.58
N LYS A 19 6.00 -7.19 0.03
CA LYS A 19 6.65 -6.69 1.24
C LYS A 19 5.65 -5.93 2.10
N THR A 20 5.75 -6.05 3.41
CA THR A 20 4.95 -5.35 4.40
C THR A 20 5.86 -4.51 5.27
N ASN A 21 5.50 -3.26 5.49
CA ASN A 21 6.16 -2.38 6.44
C ASN A 21 5.11 -1.80 7.39
N THR A 22 5.28 -2.05 8.67
CA THR A 22 4.35 -1.59 9.69
C THR A 22 5.13 -0.72 10.66
N VAL A 23 4.76 0.56 10.70
CA VAL A 23 5.33 1.56 11.60
C VAL A 23 4.22 1.93 12.59
N SER A 24 4.19 1.23 13.71
CA SER A 24 3.28 1.53 14.81
C SER A 24 4.01 1.45 16.13
N TYR A 25 3.64 2.32 17.06
CA TYR A 25 4.18 2.33 18.42
C TYR A 25 3.03 2.23 19.43
N PHE A 26 3.29 1.64 20.59
CA PHE A 26 2.26 1.43 21.60
C PHE A 26 1.74 2.77 22.11
N GLY A 27 0.47 3.07 21.83
CA GLY A 27 -0.16 4.35 22.17
C GLY A 27 0.06 5.48 21.17
N ASP A 28 0.62 5.19 19.99
CA ASP A 28 0.84 6.19 18.95
C ASP A 28 -0.33 6.23 17.95
N PRO A 29 -1.07 7.35 17.86
CA PRO A 29 -2.21 7.49 16.95
C PRO A 29 -1.78 7.67 15.48
N ALA A 30 -0.48 7.87 15.23
CA ALA A 30 0.13 8.02 13.93
C ALA A 30 0.70 6.69 13.36
N GLY A 31 0.35 5.55 13.97
CA GLY A 31 0.72 4.22 13.49
C GLY A 31 0.10 3.87 12.13
N TYR A 32 0.95 3.50 11.17
CA TYR A 32 0.55 3.09 9.83
C TYR A 32 1.21 1.79 9.37
N GLU A 33 0.60 1.16 8.40
CA GLU A 33 1.06 -0.02 7.70
C GLU A 33 1.01 0.24 6.20
N GLU A 34 2.09 -0.06 5.50
CA GLU A 34 2.17 0.00 4.05
C GLU A 34 2.66 -1.33 3.51
N THR A 35 1.84 -1.94 2.66
CA THR A 35 2.11 -3.22 2.02
C THR A 35 2.34 -2.99 0.54
N LEU A 36 3.52 -3.36 0.05
CA LEU A 36 3.83 -3.44 -1.36
C LEU A 36 3.15 -4.67 -1.97
N TYR A 37 2.31 -4.43 -2.97
CA TYR A 37 1.62 -5.45 -3.75
C TYR A 37 2.10 -5.44 -5.21
N LYS A 38 2.12 -6.63 -5.80
CA LYS A 38 2.37 -6.87 -7.22
C LYS A 38 1.12 -7.45 -7.88
N THR A 39 0.62 -6.78 -8.90
CA THR A 39 -0.48 -7.27 -9.71
C THR A 39 -0.03 -8.42 -10.63
N LYS A 40 -0.97 -9.24 -11.08
CA LYS A 40 -0.70 -10.29 -12.08
C LYS A 40 -0.10 -9.77 -13.40
N LYS A 41 -0.33 -8.50 -13.72
CA LYS A 41 0.21 -7.83 -14.92
C LYS A 41 1.66 -7.37 -14.76
N GLY A 42 2.21 -7.43 -13.53
CA GLY A 42 3.56 -6.96 -13.22
C GLY A 42 3.61 -5.51 -12.74
N ASP A 43 2.47 -4.80 -12.64
CA ASP A 43 2.42 -3.47 -12.02
C ASP A 43 2.53 -3.58 -10.49
N PHE A 44 3.18 -2.59 -9.87
CA PHE A 44 3.36 -2.49 -8.42
C PHE A 44 2.50 -1.37 -7.84
N PHE A 45 2.05 -1.58 -6.61
CA PHE A 45 1.31 -0.57 -5.85
C PHE A 45 1.50 -0.79 -4.37
N VAL A 46 1.51 0.31 -3.61
CA VAL A 46 1.55 0.30 -2.16
C VAL A 46 0.13 0.47 -1.64
N TYR A 47 -0.24 -0.38 -0.71
CA TYR A 47 -1.46 -0.31 0.08
C TYR A 47 -1.10 0.25 1.45
N GLY A 48 -1.45 1.50 1.72
CA GLY A 48 -1.25 2.16 3.00
C GLY A 48 -2.54 2.17 3.81
N VAL A 49 -2.47 1.83 5.10
CA VAL A 49 -3.57 1.90 6.06
C VAL A 49 -3.03 2.32 7.42
N GLY A 50 -3.72 3.16 8.16
CA GLY A 50 -3.23 3.64 9.45
C GLY A 50 -4.32 4.29 10.29
N GLY A 51 -3.92 4.80 11.45
CA GLY A 51 -4.78 5.60 12.32
C GLY A 51 -5.06 6.99 11.76
N ALA A 52 -6.10 7.67 12.26
CA ALA A 52 -6.53 8.98 11.77
C ALA A 52 -5.45 10.08 11.80
N GLU A 53 -4.45 9.97 12.69
CA GLU A 53 -3.31 10.90 12.78
C GLU A 53 -2.08 10.43 11.99
N SER A 54 -2.19 9.33 11.26
CA SER A 54 -1.10 8.72 10.51
C SER A 54 -0.97 9.31 9.10
N LYS A 55 0.16 9.06 8.44
CA LYS A 55 0.38 9.42 7.02
C LYS A 55 -0.67 8.80 6.08
N TYR A 56 -1.27 7.68 6.49
CA TYR A 56 -2.40 7.04 5.82
C TYR A 56 -3.60 7.00 6.78
N PRO A 57 -4.38 8.08 6.88
CA PRO A 57 -5.53 8.14 7.79
C PRO A 57 -6.63 7.16 7.41
N GLU A 58 -6.64 6.71 6.15
CA GLU A 58 -7.58 5.75 5.60
C GLU A 58 -6.84 4.77 4.69
N GLU A 59 -7.44 3.60 4.48
CA GLU A 59 -7.00 2.59 3.52
C GLU A 59 -6.85 3.23 2.13
N THR A 60 -5.64 3.32 1.59
CA THR A 60 -5.38 3.91 0.29
C THR A 60 -4.41 3.06 -0.52
N ILE A 61 -4.58 3.15 -1.83
CA ILE A 61 -3.67 2.53 -2.78
C ILE A 61 -2.97 3.63 -3.56
N VAL A 62 -1.65 3.50 -3.68
CA VAL A 62 -0.76 4.35 -4.46
C VAL A 62 -0.04 3.48 -5.46
N ALA A 63 -0.21 3.78 -6.76
CA ALA A 63 0.54 3.08 -7.80
C ALA A 63 1.99 3.57 -7.77
N ILE A 64 2.95 2.65 -7.77
CA ILE A 64 4.39 2.96 -7.78
C ILE A 64 5.07 2.27 -8.96
N THR A 65 6.26 2.72 -9.31
CA THR A 65 7.09 2.08 -10.34
C THR A 65 7.80 0.86 -9.77
N ALA A 66 8.34 0.01 -10.64
CA ALA A 66 9.12 -1.15 -10.21
C ALA A 66 10.39 -0.75 -9.44
N ASP A 67 11.04 0.35 -9.82
CA ASP A 67 12.24 0.87 -9.15
C ASP A 67 11.95 1.31 -7.70
N GLU A 68 10.84 2.04 -7.49
CA GLU A 68 10.37 2.41 -6.16
C GLU A 68 9.98 1.16 -5.34
N ALA A 69 9.47 0.12 -6.00
CA ALA A 69 9.11 -1.15 -5.36
C ALA A 69 10.35 -1.95 -4.92
N GLU A 70 11.46 -1.86 -5.66
CA GLU A 70 12.73 -2.48 -5.29
C GLU A 70 13.44 -1.73 -4.15
N ASN A 71 13.21 -0.43 -4.03
CA ASN A 71 13.73 0.41 -2.93
C ASN A 71 12.82 0.47 -1.69
N PHE A 72 11.67 -0.24 -1.71
CA PHE A 72 10.72 -0.36 -0.59
C PHE A 72 11.24 -1.32 0.49
#